data_AF-A0A178U8L1-F1
#
_entry.id   AF-A0A178U8L1-F1
#
_cell.length_a   1.000
_cell.length_b   1.000
_cell.length_c   1.000
_cell.angle_alpha   90.00
_cell.angle_beta   90.00
_cell.angle_gamma   90.00
#
_symmetry.space_group_name_H-M   'P 1'
#
loop_
_entity.id
_entity.type
_entity.pdbx_description
1 polymer ?
#
loop_
_entity_poly.entity_id
_entity_poly.type
_entity_poly.pdbx_seq_one_letter_code
_entity_poly.pdbx_strand_id
1 'polypeptide(L)'
;MWVSDLLCIIGWFSIAFAKDVMWLNFGRISSGIGLGLISYVVPVYIAEISPKHVRGTFTFSNQLLQNSGLAMVYFSGNFLNWRILALLGALPCFIQVIGLFFVPESPRWLAKVGSDKELENSLLRLRGGNADISREASDIQVMTKMVENDSKSSFCDLFQRKYRYTLVVGIGLMLIQQFSGSSAVLSYASTILRKAGFSVTIGSTLLGLFMIPKAMIGVILVDKWGRRPLLLTSVSGMCITSMLIGVAFTLQVLLNIFLASIYLLYNLL
;
A
#
# COMPACT_ATOMS: atom_id res chain seq x y z
N MET A 1 -4.69 -3.63 -14.95
CA MET A 1 -5.65 -3.68 -13.81
C MET A 1 -6.48 -4.96 -13.86
N TRP A 2 -7.13 -5.28 -14.99
CA TRP A 2 -7.85 -6.56 -15.17
C TRP A 2 -7.09 -7.82 -14.72
N VAL A 3 -5.87 -8.01 -15.24
CA VAL A 3 -5.03 -9.18 -14.91
C VAL A 3 -4.72 -9.24 -13.41
N SER A 4 -4.41 -8.11 -12.78
CA SER A 4 -4.07 -8.08 -11.37
C SER A 4 -5.28 -8.39 -10.49
N ASP A 5 -6.48 -7.93 -10.86
CA ASP A 5 -7.71 -8.19 -10.11
C ASP A 5 -8.14 -9.66 -10.23
N LEU A 6 -7.99 -10.26 -11.42
CA LEU A 6 -8.21 -11.69 -11.62
C LEU A 6 -7.27 -12.54 -10.74
N LEU A 7 -5.98 -12.19 -10.68
CA LEU A 7 -5.01 -12.88 -9.80
C LEU A 7 -5.35 -12.73 -8.32
N CYS A 8 -5.83 -11.55 -7.90
CA CYS A 8 -6.31 -11.32 -6.54
C CYS A 8 -7.56 -12.14 -6.22
N ILE A 9 -8.54 -12.18 -7.12
CA ILE A 9 -9.77 -12.98 -6.95
C ILE A 9 -9.40 -14.46 -6.82
N ILE A 10 -8.62 -15.00 -7.76
CA ILE A 10 -8.14 -16.39 -7.69
C ILE A 10 -7.41 -16.67 -6.37
N GLY A 11 -6.57 -15.73 -5.93
CA GLY A 11 -5.85 -15.81 -4.66
C GLY A 11 -6.78 -15.89 -3.44
N TRP A 12 -7.76 -14.98 -3.34
CA TRP A 12 -8.72 -14.94 -2.24
C TRP A 12 -9.63 -16.17 -2.21
N PHE A 13 -10.12 -16.63 -3.35
CA PHE A 13 -10.92 -17.86 -3.45
C PHE A 13 -10.09 -19.09 -3.06
N SER A 14 -8.84 -19.19 -3.51
CA SER A 14 -7.93 -20.26 -3.12
C SER A 14 -7.71 -20.30 -1.60
N ILE A 15 -7.61 -19.14 -0.94
CA ILE A 15 -7.50 -19.05 0.52
C ILE A 15 -8.82 -19.46 1.19
N ALA A 16 -9.95 -18.93 0.73
CA ALA A 16 -11.26 -19.20 1.33
C ALA A 16 -11.63 -20.70 1.30
N PHE A 17 -11.34 -21.38 0.20
CA PHE A 17 -11.63 -22.81 -0.01
C PHE A 17 -10.44 -23.74 0.28
N ALA A 18 -9.35 -23.23 0.87
CA ALA A 18 -8.17 -24.03 1.15
C ALA A 18 -8.50 -25.24 2.06
N LYS A 19 -8.15 -26.43 1.57
CA LYS A 19 -8.20 -27.71 2.32
C LYS A 19 -6.83 -28.13 2.83
N ASP A 20 -5.78 -27.80 2.08
CA ASP A 20 -4.38 -28.09 2.42
C ASP A 20 -3.53 -26.81 2.49
N VAL A 21 -2.37 -26.92 3.14
CA VAL A 21 -1.37 -25.84 3.26
C VAL A 21 -0.90 -25.35 1.87
N MET A 22 -0.82 -26.26 0.89
CA MET A 22 -0.43 -25.90 -0.47
C MET A 22 -1.42 -24.94 -1.14
N TRP A 23 -2.73 -25.12 -0.93
CA TRP A 23 -3.77 -24.20 -1.44
C TRP A 23 -3.66 -22.81 -0.81
N LEU A 24 -3.29 -22.75 0.47
CA LEU A 24 -3.11 -21.49 1.19
C LEU A 24 -1.86 -20.74 0.70
N ASN A 25 -0.76 -21.46 0.46
CA ASN A 25 0.47 -20.89 -0.11
C ASN A 25 0.25 -20.40 -1.54
N PHE A 26 -0.41 -21.19 -2.38
CA PHE A 26 -0.76 -20.80 -3.74
C PHE A 26 -1.62 -19.53 -3.76
N GLY A 27 -2.64 -19.48 -2.92
CA GLY A 27 -3.50 -18.32 -2.79
C GLY A 27 -2.73 -17.06 -2.38
N ARG A 28 -1.81 -17.17 -1.42
CA ARG A 28 -0.94 -16.07 -0.98
C ARG A 28 0.02 -15.58 -2.07
N ILE A 29 0.61 -16.49 -2.84
CA ILE A 29 1.49 -16.14 -3.96
C ILE A 29 0.69 -15.40 -5.03
N SER A 30 -0.46 -15.94 -5.44
CA SER A 30 -1.34 -15.31 -6.44
C SER A 30 -1.81 -13.93 -6.01
N SER A 31 -2.32 -13.81 -4.77
CA SER A 31 -2.74 -12.52 -4.23
C SER A 31 -1.58 -11.55 -4.10
N GLY A 32 -0.38 -12.03 -3.75
CA GLY A 32 0.82 -11.21 -3.64
C GLY A 32 1.26 -10.60 -4.97
N ILE A 33 1.23 -11.38 -6.05
CA ILE A 33 1.52 -10.89 -7.40
C ILE A 33 0.48 -9.84 -7.82
N GLY A 34 -0.81 -10.13 -7.59
CA GLY A 34 -1.89 -9.19 -7.89
C GLY A 34 -1.73 -7.87 -7.12
N LEU A 35 -1.49 -7.93 -5.81
CA LEU A 35 -1.31 -6.75 -4.96
C LEU A 35 -0.07 -5.94 -5.36
N GLY A 36 1.03 -6.62 -5.73
CA GLY A 36 2.25 -6.00 -6.24
C GLY A 36 1.98 -5.18 -7.51
N LEU A 37 1.26 -5.76 -8.48
CA LEU A 37 0.87 -5.05 -9.70
C LEU A 37 -0.05 -3.87 -9.40
N ILE A 38 -1.07 -4.05 -8.54
CA ILE A 38 -2.01 -2.97 -8.15
C ILE A 38 -1.26 -1.81 -7.48
N SER A 39 -0.29 -2.11 -6.61
CA SER A 39 0.47 -1.11 -5.86
C SER A 39 1.27 -0.15 -6.76
N TYR A 40 1.63 -0.58 -7.96
CA TYR A 40 2.28 0.25 -8.97
C TYR A 40 1.26 0.90 -9.91
N VAL A 41 0.33 0.11 -10.45
CA VAL A 41 -0.57 0.55 -11.53
C VAL A 41 -1.58 1.59 -11.04
N VAL A 42 -2.12 1.46 -9.81
CA VAL A 42 -3.13 2.40 -9.29
C VAL A 42 -2.58 3.81 -9.07
N PRO A 43 -1.46 4.02 -8.36
CA PRO A 43 -0.90 5.36 -8.19
C PRO A 43 -0.49 6.02 -9.51
N VAL A 44 0.03 5.23 -10.47
CA VAL A 44 0.39 5.72 -11.81
C VAL A 44 -0.87 6.16 -12.55
N TYR A 45 -1.90 5.33 -12.60
CA TYR A 45 -3.16 5.67 -13.26
C TYR A 45 -3.80 6.93 -12.66
N ILE A 46 -3.88 7.02 -11.33
CA ILE A 46 -4.37 8.21 -10.63
C ILE A 46 -3.56 9.45 -11.03
N ALA A 47 -2.24 9.32 -11.09
CA ALA A 47 -1.33 10.40 -11.47
C ALA A 47 -1.49 10.87 -12.93
N GLU A 48 -2.00 10.01 -13.82
CA GLU A 48 -2.17 10.31 -15.24
C GLU A 48 -3.53 10.94 -15.54
N ILE A 49 -4.59 10.52 -14.85
CA ILE A 49 -5.94 11.08 -15.03
C ILE A 49 -6.16 12.39 -14.25
N SER A 50 -5.44 12.57 -13.13
CA SER A 50 -5.66 13.70 -12.23
C SER A 50 -5.11 14.99 -12.81
N PRO A 51 -5.87 16.10 -12.78
CA PRO A 51 -5.35 17.39 -13.19
C PRO A 51 -4.23 17.86 -12.24
N LYS A 52 -3.28 18.65 -12.78
CA LYS A 52 -2.05 19.08 -12.08
C LYS A 52 -2.32 19.70 -10.69
N HIS A 53 -3.46 20.39 -10.51
CA HIS A 53 -3.81 21.11 -9.28
C HIS A 53 -4.42 20.25 -8.15
N VAL A 54 -5.01 19.07 -8.46
CA VAL A 54 -5.65 18.17 -7.46
C VAL A 54 -5.02 16.78 -7.39
N ARG A 55 -3.96 16.54 -8.16
CA ARG A 55 -3.23 15.26 -8.19
C ARG A 55 -2.77 14.80 -6.81
N GLY A 56 -2.40 15.73 -5.93
CA GLY A 56 -2.07 15.44 -4.53
C GLY A 56 -3.23 14.75 -3.82
N THR A 57 -4.39 15.41 -3.81
CA THR A 57 -5.62 14.92 -3.17
C THR A 57 -6.02 13.52 -3.65
N PHE A 58 -6.02 13.26 -4.96
CA PHE A 58 -6.36 11.93 -5.48
C PHE A 58 -5.34 10.85 -5.08
N THR A 59 -4.05 11.21 -5.04
CA THR A 59 -3.01 10.28 -4.57
C THR A 59 -3.21 9.96 -3.09
N PHE A 60 -3.63 10.94 -2.28
CA PHE A 60 -3.93 10.75 -0.87
C PHE A 60 -5.19 9.93 -0.63
N SER A 61 -6.24 10.09 -1.44
CA SER A 61 -7.45 9.26 -1.36
C SER A 61 -7.12 7.78 -1.48
N ASN A 62 -6.19 7.40 -2.36
CA ASN A 62 -5.73 6.00 -2.47
C ASN A 62 -5.05 5.51 -1.17
N GLN A 63 -4.22 6.34 -0.55
CA GLN A 63 -3.58 6.01 0.72
C GLN A 63 -4.60 5.88 1.87
N LEU A 64 -5.62 6.75 1.88
CA LEU A 64 -6.70 6.70 2.85
C LEU A 64 -7.50 5.40 2.68
N LEU A 65 -7.86 5.03 1.45
CA LEU A 65 -8.59 3.80 1.15
C LEU A 65 -7.84 2.54 1.62
N GLN A 66 -6.52 2.49 1.41
CA GLN A 66 -5.69 1.40 1.93
C GLN A 66 -5.73 1.30 3.47
N ASN A 67 -5.61 2.43 4.17
CA ASN A 67 -5.67 2.43 5.63
C ASN A 67 -7.07 2.07 6.15
N SER A 68 -8.14 2.51 5.47
CA SER A 68 -9.52 2.12 5.79
C SER A 68 -9.75 0.63 5.59
N GLY A 69 -9.23 0.04 4.51
CA GLY A 69 -9.29 -1.40 4.29
C GLY A 69 -8.58 -2.19 5.39
N LEU A 70 -7.38 -1.75 5.79
CA LEU A 70 -6.64 -2.36 6.89
C LEU A 70 -7.38 -2.22 8.23
N ALA A 71 -7.97 -1.06 8.50
CA ALA A 71 -8.81 -0.83 9.69
C ALA A 71 -9.99 -1.79 9.75
N MET A 72 -10.68 -1.97 8.62
CA MET A 72 -11.80 -2.89 8.49
C MET A 72 -11.37 -4.34 8.78
N VAL A 73 -10.23 -4.79 8.26
CA VAL A 73 -9.70 -6.13 8.54
C VAL A 73 -9.37 -6.33 10.02
N TYR A 74 -8.76 -5.34 10.68
CA TYR A 74 -8.48 -5.45 12.12
C TYR A 74 -9.75 -5.50 12.97
N PHE A 75 -10.79 -4.76 12.59
CA PHE A 75 -12.06 -4.76 13.30
C PHE A 75 -12.84 -6.06 13.07
N SER A 76 -13.05 -6.43 11.80
CA SER A 76 -13.76 -7.65 11.40
C SER A 76 -13.01 -8.93 11.81
N GLY A 77 -11.68 -8.86 11.91
CA GLY A 77 -10.80 -9.94 12.36
C GLY A 77 -11.09 -10.45 13.78
N ASN A 78 -11.74 -9.63 14.61
CA ASN A 78 -12.11 -10.01 15.97
C ASN A 78 -13.36 -10.90 16.05
N PHE A 79 -14.26 -10.77 15.08
CA PHE A 79 -15.57 -11.41 15.12
C PHE A 79 -15.73 -12.51 14.07
N LEU A 80 -14.98 -12.42 12.98
CA LEU A 80 -15.15 -13.30 11.82
C LEU A 80 -14.07 -14.37 11.76
N ASN A 81 -14.46 -15.52 11.21
CA ASN A 81 -13.52 -16.59 10.89
C ASN A 81 -12.64 -16.20 9.69
N TRP A 82 -11.39 -16.65 9.66
CA TRP A 82 -10.39 -16.30 8.63
C TRP A 82 -10.85 -16.62 7.21
N ARG A 83 -11.71 -17.63 7.02
CA ARG A 83 -12.33 -17.94 5.71
C ARG A 83 -13.30 -16.85 5.24
N ILE A 84 -14.12 -16.32 6.16
CA ILE A 84 -15.07 -15.23 5.85
C ILE A 84 -14.29 -13.93 5.60
N LEU A 85 -13.21 -13.68 6.36
CA LEU A 85 -12.29 -12.58 6.08
C LEU A 85 -11.67 -12.67 4.69
N ALA A 86 -11.29 -13.86 4.22
CA ALA A 86 -10.79 -14.06 2.86
C ALA A 86 -11.86 -13.74 1.80
N LEU A 87 -13.11 -14.13 2.03
CA LEU A 87 -14.23 -13.78 1.14
C LEU A 87 -14.52 -12.26 1.14
N LEU A 88 -14.46 -11.61 2.30
CA LEU A 88 -14.55 -10.15 2.39
C LEU A 88 -13.42 -9.45 1.63
N GLY A 89 -12.22 -10.04 1.61
CA GLY A 89 -11.09 -9.55 0.81
C GLY A 89 -11.31 -9.64 -0.70
N ALA A 90 -12.14 -10.57 -1.17
CA ALA A 90 -12.50 -10.70 -2.58
C ALA A 90 -13.51 -9.63 -3.06
N LEU A 91 -14.36 -9.11 -2.17
CA LEU A 91 -15.38 -8.11 -2.50
C LEU A 91 -14.81 -6.84 -3.17
N PRO A 92 -13.79 -6.15 -2.62
CA PRO A 92 -13.24 -4.96 -3.27
C PRO A 92 -12.64 -5.28 -4.65
N CYS A 93 -12.09 -6.48 -4.86
CA CYS A 93 -11.60 -6.90 -6.17
C CYS A 93 -12.75 -7.02 -7.19
N PHE A 94 -13.90 -7.60 -6.80
CA PHE A 94 -15.08 -7.63 -7.67
C PHE A 94 -15.62 -6.24 -7.99
N ILE A 95 -15.70 -5.36 -6.99
CA ILE A 95 -16.14 -3.97 -7.17
C ILE A 95 -15.21 -3.27 -8.16
N GLN A 96 -13.90 -3.47 -8.04
CA GLN A 96 -12.92 -2.89 -8.96
C GLN A 96 -13.04 -3.44 -10.39
N VAL A 97 -13.26 -4.75 -10.56
CA VAL A 97 -13.50 -5.38 -11.87
C VAL A 97 -14.73 -4.77 -12.55
N ILE A 98 -15.82 -4.59 -11.82
CA ILE A 98 -17.03 -3.96 -12.37
C ILE A 98 -16.75 -2.48 -12.69
N GLY A 99 -16.06 -1.79 -11.80
CA GLY A 99 -15.69 -0.38 -11.98
C GLY A 99 -14.81 -0.15 -13.22
N LEU A 100 -13.91 -1.08 -13.53
CA LEU A 100 -13.02 -0.99 -14.69
C LEU A 100 -13.75 -0.95 -16.04
N PHE A 101 -14.98 -1.48 -16.13
CA PHE A 101 -15.77 -1.35 -17.36
C PHE A 101 -16.23 0.09 -17.62
N PHE A 102 -16.38 0.92 -16.58
CA PHE A 102 -16.85 2.29 -16.69
C PHE A 102 -15.72 3.32 -16.77
N VAL A 103 -14.53 2.93 -16.34
CA VAL A 103 -13.38 3.82 -16.19
C VAL A 103 -12.62 3.91 -17.52
N PRO A 104 -12.38 5.13 -18.07
CA PRO A 104 -11.68 5.29 -19.34
C PRO A 104 -10.18 5.00 -19.20
N GLU A 105 -9.54 4.59 -20.30
CA GLU A 105 -8.11 4.33 -20.34
C GLU A 105 -7.28 5.61 -20.15
N SER A 106 -6.03 5.45 -19.68
CA SER A 106 -5.14 6.57 -19.41
C SER A 106 -4.87 7.40 -20.69
N PRO A 107 -5.11 8.72 -20.67
CA PRO A 107 -4.83 9.59 -21.80
C PRO A 107 -3.37 9.54 -22.27
N ARG A 108 -2.41 9.35 -21.35
CA ARG A 108 -0.98 9.25 -21.70
C ARG A 108 -0.63 7.95 -22.41
N TRP A 109 -1.29 6.86 -22.03
CA TRP A 109 -1.12 5.58 -22.72
C TRP A 109 -1.70 5.65 -24.14
N LEU A 110 -2.89 6.25 -24.29
CA LEU A 110 -3.51 6.46 -25.60
C LEU A 110 -2.67 7.36 -26.52
N ALA A 111 -2.03 8.40 -25.96
CA ALA A 111 -1.09 9.26 -26.70
C ALA A 111 0.11 8.48 -27.24
N LYS A 112 0.59 7.48 -26.49
CA LYS A 112 1.72 6.63 -26.87
C LYS A 112 1.36 5.59 -27.92
N VAL A 113 0.14 5.07 -27.89
CA VAL A 113 -0.36 4.11 -28.89
C VAL A 113 -0.70 4.80 -30.22
N GLY A 114 -0.91 6.12 -30.21
CA GLY A 114 -1.24 6.92 -31.39
C GLY A 114 -2.74 7.03 -31.68
N SER A 115 -3.60 6.68 -30.72
CA SER A 115 -5.06 6.75 -30.86
C SER A 115 -5.60 8.14 -30.47
N ASP A 116 -5.40 9.15 -31.32
CA ASP A 116 -5.76 10.54 -31.02
C ASP A 116 -7.26 10.72 -30.72
N LYS A 117 -8.14 10.01 -31.44
CA LYS A 117 -9.60 10.06 -31.21
C LYS A 117 -10.01 9.48 -29.86
N GLU A 118 -9.34 8.40 -29.42
CA GLU A 118 -9.63 7.77 -28.13
C GLU A 118 -9.07 8.61 -26.97
N LEU A 119 -7.93 9.27 -27.19
CA LEU A 119 -7.34 10.22 -26.26
C LEU A 119 -8.29 11.39 -25.97
N GLU A 120 -8.83 12.02 -27.02
CA GLU A 120 -9.79 13.11 -26.86
C GLU A 120 -11.06 12.65 -26.15
N ASN A 121 -11.59 11.48 -26.52
CA ASN A 121 -12.78 10.90 -25.89
C ASN A 121 -12.56 10.55 -24.41
N SER A 122 -11.39 9.99 -24.06
CA SER A 122 -11.01 9.71 -22.66
C SER A 122 -10.91 11.00 -21.85
N LEU A 123 -10.25 12.04 -22.39
CA LEU A 123 -10.14 13.34 -21.73
C LEU A 123 -11.50 14.03 -21.59
N LEU A 124 -12.40 13.94 -22.59
CA LEU A 124 -13.77 14.45 -22.52
C LEU A 124 -14.58 13.77 -21.41
N ARG A 125 -14.43 12.46 -21.26
CA ARG A 125 -15.06 11.71 -20.15
C ARG A 125 -14.49 12.08 -18.78
N LEU A 126 -13.19 12.39 -18.69
CA LEU A 126 -12.51 12.73 -17.43
C LEU A 126 -12.70 14.19 -17.00
N ARG A 127 -12.77 15.14 -17.95
CA ARG A 127 -12.87 16.59 -17.69
C ARG A 127 -14.30 17.13 -17.83
N GLY A 128 -15.17 16.38 -18.51
CA GLY A 128 -16.53 16.79 -18.85
C GLY A 128 -16.64 17.27 -20.31
N GLY A 129 -17.79 17.03 -20.94
CA GLY A 129 -18.01 17.21 -22.38
C GLY A 129 -17.86 18.65 -22.92
N ASN A 130 -17.81 19.66 -22.05
CA ASN A 130 -17.67 21.08 -22.42
C ASN A 130 -16.30 21.68 -22.05
N ALA A 131 -15.34 20.88 -21.58
CA ALA A 131 -14.02 21.38 -21.20
C ALA A 131 -13.11 21.54 -22.44
N ASP A 132 -12.37 22.65 -22.52
CA ASP A 132 -11.33 22.81 -23.54
C ASP A 132 -10.14 21.89 -23.23
N ILE A 133 -10.10 20.77 -23.93
CA ILE A 133 -9.13 19.68 -23.76
C ILE A 133 -7.98 19.81 -24.76
N SER A 134 -8.16 20.64 -25.79
CA SER A 134 -7.24 20.75 -26.94
C SER A 134 -5.80 21.03 -26.49
N ARG A 135 -5.64 21.91 -25.49
CA ARG A 135 -4.32 22.25 -24.90
C ARG A 135 -3.71 21.10 -24.09
N GLU A 136 -4.51 20.40 -23.30
CA GLU A 136 -4.04 19.27 -22.48
C GLU A 136 -3.68 18.07 -23.37
N ALA A 137 -4.47 17.79 -24.40
CA ALA A 137 -4.20 16.78 -25.41
C ALA A 137 -2.90 17.08 -26.17
N SER A 138 -2.72 18.33 -26.64
CA SER A 138 -1.50 18.73 -27.33
C SER A 138 -0.26 18.65 -26.43
N ASP A 139 -0.36 19.07 -25.17
CA ASP A 139 0.74 18.98 -24.20
C ASP A 139 1.19 17.53 -23.99
N ILE A 140 0.22 16.62 -23.81
CA ILE A 140 0.48 15.19 -23.62
C ILE A 140 1.13 14.58 -24.88
N GLN A 141 0.63 14.90 -26.07
CA GLN A 141 1.19 14.41 -27.33
C GLN A 141 2.62 14.92 -27.56
N VAL A 142 2.89 16.20 -27.31
CA VAL A 142 4.23 16.79 -27.46
C VAL A 142 5.21 16.13 -26.49
N MET A 143 4.83 15.96 -25.22
CA MET A 143 5.68 15.28 -24.23
C MET A 143 5.92 13.81 -24.59
N THR A 144 4.92 13.12 -25.12
CA THR A 144 5.07 11.72 -25.53
C THR A 144 6.02 11.59 -26.72
N LYS A 145 5.88 12.45 -27.75
CA LYS A 145 6.77 12.48 -28.92
C LYS A 145 8.20 12.87 -28.56
N MET A 146 8.39 13.79 -27.61
CA MET A 146 9.73 14.13 -27.08
C MET A 146 10.37 12.92 -26.40
N VAL A 147 9.63 12.20 -25.57
CA VAL A 147 10.13 10.99 -24.88
C VAL A 147 10.42 9.88 -25.88
N GLU A 148 9.59 9.67 -26.89
CA GLU A 148 9.76 8.62 -27.89
C GLU A 148 10.95 8.88 -28.82
N ASN A 149 11.16 10.13 -29.24
CA ASN A 149 12.35 10.53 -30.00
C ASN A 149 13.65 10.43 -29.18
N ASP A 150 13.58 10.62 -27.86
CA ASP A 150 14.72 10.45 -26.95
C ASP A 150 14.96 8.98 -26.54
N SER A 151 14.03 8.03 -26.80
CA SER A 151 14.10 6.70 -26.22
C SER A 151 13.92 5.53 -27.21
N LYS A 152 15.06 5.03 -27.69
CA LYS A 152 15.32 3.57 -27.64
C LYS A 152 15.96 3.23 -26.28
N SER A 153 15.33 3.63 -25.17
CA SER A 153 15.95 3.49 -23.85
C SER A 153 15.91 2.03 -23.41
N SER A 154 17.10 1.46 -23.22
CA SER A 154 17.26 0.13 -22.63
C SER A 154 17.11 0.22 -21.12
N PHE A 155 16.75 -0.88 -20.45
CA PHE A 155 16.73 -0.95 -18.97
C PHE A 155 18.06 -0.51 -18.33
N CYS A 156 19.18 -0.65 -19.07
CA CYS A 156 20.49 -0.17 -18.63
C CYS A 156 20.64 1.37 -18.62
N ASP A 157 19.85 2.11 -19.40
CA ASP A 157 19.94 3.58 -19.47
C ASP A 157 19.43 4.26 -18.20
N LEU A 158 18.61 3.56 -17.42
CA LEU A 158 18.23 3.98 -16.07
C LEU A 158 19.47 4.13 -15.17
N PHE A 159 20.51 3.31 -15.34
CA PHE A 159 21.73 3.37 -14.52
C PHE A 159 22.71 4.48 -14.95
N GLN A 160 22.38 5.29 -15.94
CA GLN A 160 23.21 6.43 -16.33
C GLN A 160 23.36 7.44 -15.18
N ARG A 161 24.52 8.12 -15.15
CA ARG A 161 24.89 9.08 -14.10
C ARG A 161 23.85 10.19 -13.90
N LYS A 162 23.11 10.55 -14.95
CA LYS A 162 22.01 11.53 -14.95
C LYS A 162 20.83 11.10 -14.06
N TYR A 163 20.50 9.81 -14.02
CA TYR A 163 19.34 9.29 -13.28
C TYR A 163 19.74 8.63 -11.95
N ARG A 164 21.04 8.40 -11.72
CA ARG A 164 21.57 7.73 -10.52
C ARG A 164 21.09 8.37 -9.22
N TYR A 165 21.06 9.70 -9.12
CA TYR A 165 20.60 10.38 -7.91
C TYR A 165 19.12 10.06 -7.62
N THR A 166 18.25 10.20 -8.62
CA THR A 166 16.82 9.92 -8.50
C THR A 166 16.55 8.44 -8.18
N LEU A 167 17.30 7.52 -8.81
CA LEU A 167 17.20 6.09 -8.53
C LEU A 167 17.63 5.75 -7.10
N VAL A 168 18.78 6.27 -6.65
CA VAL A 168 19.29 6.01 -5.30
C VAL A 168 18.32 6.54 -4.24
N VAL A 169 17.76 7.74 -4.45
CA VAL A 169 16.76 8.29 -3.53
C VAL A 169 15.47 7.47 -3.56
N GLY A 170 14.97 7.09 -4.74
CA GLY A 170 13.73 6.30 -4.87
C GLY A 170 13.85 4.90 -4.28
N ILE A 171 14.87 4.15 -4.68
CA ILE A 171 15.14 2.79 -4.16
C ILE A 171 15.48 2.86 -2.67
N GLY A 172 16.33 3.80 -2.26
CA GLY A 172 16.69 4.00 -0.86
C GLY A 172 15.48 4.27 0.03
N LEU A 173 14.55 5.12 -0.43
CA LEU A 173 13.32 5.40 0.30
C LEU A 173 12.44 4.15 0.46
N MET A 174 12.29 3.36 -0.61
CA MET A 174 11.52 2.10 -0.58
C MET A 174 12.15 1.08 0.37
N LEU A 175 13.49 0.97 0.37
CA LEU A 175 14.21 0.09 1.28
C LEU A 175 14.07 0.52 2.74
N ILE A 176 14.24 1.82 3.04
CA ILE A 176 14.03 2.34 4.40
C ILE A 176 12.60 2.07 4.87
N GLN A 177 11.61 2.23 3.97
CA GLN A 177 10.22 1.93 4.29
C GLN A 177 10.00 0.46 4.65
N GLN A 178 10.58 -0.49 3.91
CA GLN A 178 10.44 -1.93 4.22
C GLN A 178 11.26 -2.34 5.45
N PHE A 179 12.50 -1.86 5.58
CA PHE A 179 13.37 -2.17 6.71
C PHE A 179 12.96 -1.49 8.01
N SER A 180 12.06 -0.51 7.97
CA SER A 180 11.43 0.04 9.18
C SER A 180 10.68 -1.03 10.00
N GLY A 181 10.38 -2.20 9.42
CA GLY A 181 9.65 -3.27 10.09
C GLY A 181 8.16 -2.99 10.25
N SER A 182 7.64 -1.87 9.73
CA SER A 182 6.22 -1.51 9.82
C SER A 182 5.28 -2.61 9.30
N SER A 183 5.61 -3.22 8.15
CA SER A 183 4.88 -4.37 7.60
C SER A 183 4.89 -5.60 8.52
N ALA A 184 6.02 -5.86 9.19
CA ALA A 184 6.16 -6.98 10.12
C ALA A 184 5.38 -6.73 11.42
N VAL A 185 5.47 -5.52 11.98
CA VAL A 185 4.70 -5.12 13.16
C VAL A 185 3.21 -5.26 12.91
N LEU A 186 2.71 -4.84 11.73
CA LEU A 186 1.30 -5.01 11.37
C LEU A 186 0.94 -6.50 11.21
N SER A 187 1.73 -7.26 10.47
CA SER A 187 1.43 -8.68 10.22
C SER A 187 1.42 -9.53 11.50
N TYR A 188 2.25 -9.17 12.49
CA TYR A 188 2.38 -9.88 13.75
C TYR A 188 1.73 -9.16 14.94
N ALA A 189 0.98 -8.08 14.71
CA ALA A 189 0.43 -7.22 15.75
C ALA A 189 -0.32 -8.00 16.83
N SER A 190 -1.24 -8.89 16.44
CA SER A 190 -2.00 -9.73 17.35
C SER A 190 -1.13 -10.67 18.19
N THR A 191 -0.03 -11.17 17.61
CA THR A 191 0.92 -12.04 18.32
C THR A 191 1.77 -11.25 19.30
N ILE A 192 2.19 -10.04 18.92
CA ILE A 192 2.95 -9.12 19.80
C ILE A 192 2.09 -8.74 21.00
N LEU A 193 0.84 -8.33 20.78
CA LEU A 193 -0.11 -7.98 21.85
C LEU A 193 -0.34 -9.13 22.83
N ARG A 194 -0.54 -10.35 22.30
CA ARG A 194 -0.71 -11.56 23.12
C ARG A 194 0.53 -11.86 23.97
N LYS A 195 1.73 -11.75 23.39
CA LYS A 195 2.99 -11.95 24.14
C LYS A 195 3.24 -10.90 25.21
N ALA A 196 2.77 -9.67 24.97
CA ALA A 196 2.83 -8.59 25.94
C ALA A 196 1.79 -8.72 27.07
N GLY A 197 0.91 -9.73 27.05
CA GLY A 197 -0.12 -9.95 28.06
C GLY A 197 -1.38 -9.10 27.86
N PHE A 198 -1.53 -8.40 26.73
CA PHE A 198 -2.71 -7.62 26.41
C PHE A 198 -3.78 -8.46 25.70
N SER A 199 -5.05 -8.08 25.88
CA SER A 199 -6.16 -8.66 25.12
C SER A 199 -6.00 -8.33 23.64
N VAL A 200 -5.92 -9.38 22.80
CA VAL A 200 -5.77 -9.25 21.34
C VAL A 200 -6.93 -8.44 20.75
N THR A 201 -8.16 -8.69 21.21
CA THR A 201 -9.38 -8.03 20.73
C THR A 201 -9.35 -6.52 20.96
N ILE A 202 -8.89 -6.10 22.14
CA ILE A 202 -8.79 -4.67 22.49
C ILE A 202 -7.69 -4.04 21.65
N GLY A 203 -6.51 -4.67 21.57
CA GLY A 203 -5.38 -4.14 20.84
C GLY A 203 -5.60 -4.05 19.32
N SER A 204 -6.21 -5.05 18.69
CA SER A 204 -6.57 -5.01 17.26
C SER A 204 -7.64 -3.95 16.98
N THR A 205 -8.63 -3.77 17.86
CA THR A 205 -9.64 -2.73 17.72
C THR A 205 -9.02 -1.34 17.81
N LEU A 206 -8.11 -1.12 18.76
CA LEU A 206 -7.36 0.14 18.87
C LEU A 206 -6.52 0.40 17.62
N LEU A 207 -5.81 -0.62 17.12
CA LEU A 207 -5.05 -0.49 15.88
C LEU A 207 -5.94 -0.08 14.71
N GLY A 208 -7.09 -0.74 14.53
CA GLY A 208 -8.06 -0.37 13.51
C GLY A 208 -8.58 1.07 13.68
N LEU A 209 -8.91 1.47 14.90
CA LEU A 209 -9.40 2.82 15.19
C LEU A 209 -8.35 3.90 14.88
N PHE A 210 -7.08 3.66 15.18
CA PHE A 210 -6.00 4.62 14.91
C PHE A 210 -5.55 4.65 13.45
N MET A 211 -5.91 3.65 12.62
CA MET A 211 -5.48 3.58 11.21
C MET A 211 -6.02 4.71 10.34
N ILE A 212 -7.26 5.15 10.56
CA ILE A 212 -7.88 6.21 9.76
C ILE A 212 -7.39 7.60 10.22
N PRO A 213 -7.41 7.96 11.52
CA PRO A 213 -6.89 9.23 12.00
C PRO A 213 -5.42 9.45 11.64
N LYS A 214 -4.56 8.42 11.76
CA LYS A 214 -3.14 8.57 11.39
C LYS A 214 -2.97 8.91 9.90
N ALA A 215 -3.82 8.35 9.03
CA ALA A 215 -3.77 8.62 7.60
C ALA A 215 -4.19 10.05 7.30
N MET A 216 -5.29 10.51 7.93
CA MET A 216 -5.78 11.89 7.81
C MET A 216 -4.77 12.92 8.31
N ILE A 217 -4.18 12.68 9.49
CA ILE A 217 -3.11 13.52 10.05
C ILE A 217 -1.92 13.55 9.09
N GLY A 218 -1.52 12.39 8.55
CA GLY A 218 -0.43 12.30 7.58
C GLY A 218 -0.66 13.21 6.36
N VAL A 219 -1.87 13.24 5.80
CA VAL A 219 -2.20 14.12 4.67
C VAL A 219 -2.08 15.59 5.04
N ILE A 220 -2.70 16.01 6.15
CA ILE A 220 -2.66 17.40 6.60
C ILE A 220 -1.22 17.87 6.87
N LEU A 221 -0.39 17.00 7.44
CA LEU A 221 1.00 17.32 7.72
C LEU A 221 1.87 17.38 6.45
N VAL A 222 1.64 16.51 5.46
CA VAL A 222 2.36 16.57 4.18
C VAL A 222 2.15 17.92 3.51
N ASP A 223 0.91 18.43 3.50
CA ASP A 223 0.59 19.69 2.84
C ASP A 223 1.14 20.90 3.59
N LYS A 224 1.16 20.86 4.93
CA LYS A 224 1.68 21.98 5.75
C LYS A 224 3.20 22.03 5.85
N TRP A 225 3.86 20.90 6.09
CA TRP A 225 5.29 20.85 6.42
C TRP A 225 6.16 20.37 5.25
N GLY A 226 5.54 19.83 4.20
CA GLY A 226 6.24 19.20 3.10
C GLY A 226 6.74 17.79 3.42
N ARG A 227 7.20 17.10 2.37
CA ARG A 227 7.49 15.65 2.43
C ARG A 227 8.76 15.29 3.21
N ARG A 228 9.85 16.04 3.02
CA ARG A 228 11.17 15.72 3.61
C ARG A 228 11.19 15.77 5.15
N PRO A 229 10.71 16.84 5.82
CA PRO A 229 10.72 16.87 7.29
C PRO A 229 9.79 15.81 7.87
N LEU A 230 8.64 15.55 7.24
CA LEU A 230 7.71 14.51 7.69
C LEU A 230 8.32 13.10 7.63
N LEU A 231 9.07 12.80 6.58
CA LEU A 231 9.78 11.51 6.47
C LEU A 231 10.85 11.36 7.56
N LEU A 232 11.64 12.42 7.80
CA LEU A 232 12.69 12.40 8.82
C LEU A 232 12.11 12.25 10.24
N THR A 233 11.06 12.99 10.58
CA THR A 233 10.41 12.86 11.90
C THR A 233 9.78 11.48 12.08
N SER A 234 9.19 10.91 11.02
CA SER A 234 8.61 9.57 11.06
C SER A 234 9.66 8.48 11.30
N VAL A 235 10.81 8.54 10.60
CA VAL A 235 11.90 7.57 10.78
C VAL A 235 12.50 7.67 12.19
N SER A 236 12.73 8.89 12.70
CA SER A 236 13.20 9.09 14.07
C SER A 236 12.21 8.56 15.11
N GLY A 237 10.92 8.84 14.92
CA GLY A 237 9.86 8.32 15.80
C GLY A 237 9.77 6.79 15.77
N MET A 238 9.86 6.18 14.59
CA MET A 238 9.89 4.72 14.45
C MET A 238 11.13 4.10 15.10
N CYS A 239 12.29 4.74 14.98
CA CYS A 239 13.52 4.28 15.62
C CYS A 239 13.39 4.25 17.14
N ILE A 240 12.95 5.37 17.74
CA ILE A 240 12.78 5.50 19.19
C ILE A 240 11.75 4.49 19.70
N THR A 241 10.58 4.40 19.06
CA THR A 241 9.51 3.49 19.49
C THR A 241 9.89 2.02 19.34
N SER A 242 10.60 1.65 18.26
CA SER A 242 11.09 0.27 18.07
C SER A 242 12.14 -0.09 19.13
N MET A 243 13.02 0.84 19.48
CA MET A 243 14.02 0.65 20.53
C MET A 243 13.35 0.49 21.91
N LEU A 244 12.32 1.29 22.20
CA LEU A 244 11.52 1.15 23.42
C LEU A 244 10.81 -0.20 23.50
N ILE A 245 10.19 -0.67 22.41
CA ILE A 245 9.55 -1.99 22.36
C ILE A 245 10.60 -3.09 22.61
N GLY A 246 11.78 -3.00 21.98
CA GLY A 246 12.86 -3.96 22.18
C GLY A 246 13.34 -4.03 23.64
N VAL A 247 13.54 -2.88 24.28
CA VAL A 247 13.92 -2.81 25.70
C VAL A 247 12.81 -3.39 26.60
N ALA A 248 11.54 -3.04 26.34
CA ALA A 248 10.41 -3.53 27.13
C ALA A 248 10.30 -5.07 27.10
N PHE A 249 10.43 -5.69 25.92
CA PHE A 249 10.41 -7.15 25.80
C PHE A 249 11.62 -7.82 26.46
N THR A 250 12.80 -7.20 26.40
CA THR A 250 14.01 -7.71 27.07
C THR A 250 13.83 -7.72 28.58
N LEU A 251 13.29 -6.64 29.15
CA LEU A 251 12.97 -6.54 30.57
C LEU A 251 11.92 -7.56 31.01
N GLN A 252 10.88 -7.78 30.20
CA GLN A 252 9.85 -8.79 30.48
C GLN A 252 10.44 -10.21 30.55
N VAL A 253 11.34 -10.55 29.62
CA VAL A 253 12.04 -11.85 29.61
C VAL A 253 12.93 -11.99 30.84
N LEU A 254 13.69 -10.95 31.20
CA LEU A 254 14.55 -10.97 32.37
C LEU A 254 13.74 -11.16 33.67
N LEU A 255 12.61 -10.45 33.81
CA LEU A 255 11.72 -10.58 34.96
C LEU A 255 11.14 -12.00 35.07
N ASN A 256 10.72 -12.60 33.95
CA ASN A 256 10.20 -13.96 33.93
C ASN A 256 11.25 -15.00 34.32
N ILE A 257 12.51 -14.84 33.86
CA ILE A 257 13.62 -15.71 34.28
C ILE A 257 13.88 -15.57 35.78
N PHE A 258 13.87 -14.35 36.30
CA PHE A 258 14.08 -14.10 37.72
C PHE A 258 12.99 -14.73 38.60
N LEU A 259 11.71 -14.59 38.21
CA LEU A 259 10.58 -15.22 38.89
C LEU A 259 10.66 -16.76 38.83
N ALA A 260 11.05 -17.32 37.68
CA ALA A 260 11.21 -18.76 37.53
C ALA A 260 12.33 -19.31 38.44
N SER A 261 13.45 -18.58 38.56
CA SER A 261 14.54 -18.93 39.48
C SER A 261 14.10 -18.93 40.93
N ILE A 262 13.33 -17.93 41.37
CA ILE A 262 12.77 -17.86 42.73
C ILE A 262 11.81 -19.04 42.98
N TYR A 263 10.95 -19.35 42.02
CA TYR A 263 10.00 -20.45 42.14
C TYR A 263 10.69 -21.81 42.24
N LEU A 264 11.75 -22.03 41.46
CA LEU A 264 12.62 -23.21 41.57
C LEU A 264 13.29 -23.31 42.94
N LEU A 265 13.78 -22.19 43.48
CA LEU A 265 14.41 -22.15 44.79
C LEU A 265 13.43 -22.46 45.93
N TYR A 266 12.20 -21.94 45.83
CA TYR A 266 11.12 -22.22 46.79
C TYR A 266 10.68 -23.68 46.77
N ASN A 267 10.66 -24.33 45.60
CA ASN A 267 10.24 -25.73 45.45
C ASN A 267 11.35 -26.75 45.79
N LEU A 268 12.59 -26.28 45.98
CA LEU A 268 13.75 -27.07 46.41
C LEU A 268 13.96 -27.04 47.94
N LEU A 269 13.29 -26.13 48.64
CA LEU A 269 13.24 -26.00 50.11
C LEU A 269 12.02 -26.73 50.67
#